data_AF-A0A2P4SV92-F1
#
_entry.id   AF-A0A2P4SV92-F1
#
_cell.length_a   1.000
_cell.length_b   1.000
_cell.length_c   1.000
_cell.angle_alpha   90.00
_cell.angle_beta   90.00
_cell.angle_gamma   90.00
#
_symmetry.space_group_name_H-M   'P 1'
#
loop_
_entity.id
_entity.type
_entity.pdbx_description
1 polymer ?
#
loop_
_entity_poly.entity_id
_entity_poly.type
_entity_poly.pdbx_seq_one_letter_code
_entity_poly.pdbx_strand_id
1 'polypeptide(L)'
;MSAGEQRGSQVTKVEATLVPCTQTSMSFFDRLYTEGVVRENGVIVKCYDEYYDDIPISDELRKVLLLEDSDHYDIFSESDRKEFLFCLFKHLCIGGTLCQFEDVLGPYLETTKALYKDLV
;
A
#
# COMPACT_ATOMS: atom_id res chain seq x y z
N MET A 1 -9.96 -2.77 -43.84
CA MET A 1 -10.20 -2.39 -42.43
C MET A 1 -8.96 -1.65 -41.97
N SER A 2 -9.12 -0.38 -41.57
CA SER A 2 -8.05 0.60 -41.41
C SER A 2 -7.21 0.32 -40.15
N ALA A 3 -5.89 0.47 -40.30
CA ALA A 3 -4.96 0.53 -39.19
C ALA A 3 -5.24 1.81 -38.39
N GLY A 4 -5.51 1.66 -37.09
CA GLY A 4 -5.67 2.77 -36.17
C GLY A 4 -4.30 3.34 -35.80
N GLU A 5 -4.13 4.63 -36.05
CA GLU A 5 -2.90 5.38 -35.80
C GLU A 5 -2.88 5.84 -34.33
N GLN A 6 -1.98 5.29 -33.53
CA GLN A 6 -1.76 5.74 -32.15
C GLN A 6 -0.88 7.00 -32.15
N ARG A 7 -1.48 8.16 -31.87
CA ARG A 7 -0.76 9.43 -31.63
C ARG A 7 -0.15 9.42 -30.24
N GLY A 8 1.17 9.36 -30.15
CA GLY A 8 1.89 9.73 -28.93
C GLY A 8 1.74 11.24 -28.69
N SER A 9 1.02 11.64 -27.64
CA SER A 9 0.94 13.04 -27.23
C SER A 9 2.27 13.51 -26.63
N GLN A 10 2.70 14.72 -26.96
CA GLN A 10 3.89 15.34 -26.37
C GLN A 10 3.66 15.57 -24.87
N VAL A 11 4.51 15.00 -24.02
CA VAL A 11 4.50 15.28 -22.57
C VAL A 11 4.93 16.74 -22.37
N THR A 12 4.06 17.56 -21.80
CA THR A 12 4.27 19.01 -21.63
C THR A 12 4.76 19.38 -20.22
N LYS A 13 4.62 18.48 -19.24
CA LYS A 13 4.99 18.72 -17.84
C LYS A 13 5.29 17.40 -17.13
N VAL A 14 6.28 17.43 -16.24
CA VAL A 14 6.55 16.39 -15.25
C VAL A 14 6.61 17.06 -13.89
N GLU A 15 5.96 16.47 -12.90
CA GLU A 15 6.00 16.91 -11.50
C GLU A 15 6.61 15.80 -10.66
N ALA A 16 7.40 16.17 -9.66
CA ALA A 16 7.97 15.26 -8.69
C ALA A 16 7.87 15.89 -7.31
N THR A 17 7.65 15.05 -6.29
CA THR A 17 7.57 15.49 -4.90
C THR A 17 8.61 14.71 -4.10
N LEU A 18 9.27 15.39 -3.16
CA LEU A 18 10.17 14.71 -2.23
C LEU A 18 9.33 13.83 -1.31
N VAL A 19 9.73 12.56 -1.20
CA VAL A 19 9.13 11.59 -0.28
C VAL A 19 10.03 11.55 0.97
N PRO A 20 9.53 11.94 2.16
CA PRO A 20 10.27 11.80 3.40
C PRO A 20 10.77 10.37 3.61
N CYS A 21 11.99 10.22 4.11
CA CYS A 21 12.63 8.93 4.35
C CYS A 21 13.22 8.90 5.77
N THR A 22 12.42 9.34 6.74
CA THR A 22 12.84 9.50 8.14
C THR A 22 12.44 8.29 8.99
N GLN A 23 11.35 7.61 8.61
CA GLN A 23 10.90 6.39 9.28
C GLN A 23 11.66 5.17 8.74
N THR A 24 12.55 4.62 9.56
CA THR A 24 13.45 3.51 9.17
C THR A 24 13.16 2.18 9.88
N SER A 25 12.41 2.22 10.99
CA SER A 25 12.10 1.02 11.77
C SER A 25 10.85 0.31 11.25
N MET A 26 10.93 -1.01 11.10
CA MET A 26 9.77 -1.87 10.79
C MET A 26 8.74 -1.93 11.93
N SER A 27 9.12 -1.59 13.17
CA SER A 27 8.19 -1.47 14.30
C SER A 27 7.09 -0.43 14.07
N PHE A 28 7.28 0.43 13.07
CA PHE A 28 6.27 1.34 12.56
C PHE A 28 4.94 0.64 12.21
N PHE A 29 5.01 -0.61 11.74
CA PHE A 29 3.85 -1.42 11.35
C PHE A 29 3.28 -2.26 12.49
N ASP A 30 3.86 -2.24 13.70
CA ASP A 30 3.36 -3.00 14.86
C ASP A 30 1.93 -2.58 15.22
N ARG A 31 1.55 -1.34 14.90
CA ARG A 31 0.19 -0.82 15.06
C ARG A 31 -0.89 -1.61 14.32
N LEU A 32 -0.53 -2.31 13.24
CA LEU A 32 -1.46 -3.20 12.53
C LEU A 32 -1.93 -4.36 13.42
N TYR A 33 -1.09 -4.81 14.36
CA TYR A 33 -1.48 -5.81 15.35
C TYR A 33 -2.26 -5.20 16.51
N THR A 34 -1.81 -4.06 17.04
CA THR A 34 -2.45 -3.46 18.22
C THR A 34 -3.87 -2.96 17.95
N GLU A 35 -4.11 -2.49 16.72
CA GLU A 35 -5.42 -1.98 16.28
C GLU A 35 -6.31 -3.08 15.67
N GLY A 36 -5.89 -4.35 15.70
CA GLY A 36 -6.73 -5.48 15.27
C GLY A 36 -6.92 -5.64 13.76
N VAL A 37 -6.17 -4.92 12.93
CA VAL A 37 -6.13 -5.10 11.46
C VAL A 37 -5.54 -6.47 11.10
N VAL A 38 -4.60 -6.95 11.93
CA VAL A 38 -3.95 -8.24 11.81
C VAL A 38 -4.04 -9.00 13.14
N ARG A 39 -4.36 -10.29 13.07
CA ARG A 39 -4.44 -11.17 14.23
C ARG A 39 -3.04 -11.47 14.79
N GLU A 40 -2.97 -11.92 16.04
CA GLU A 40 -1.69 -12.30 16.69
C GLU A 40 -0.87 -13.32 15.89
N ASN A 41 -1.53 -14.18 15.09
CA ASN A 41 -0.87 -15.16 14.23
C ASN A 41 -0.44 -14.61 12.86
N GLY A 42 -0.57 -13.31 12.62
CA GLY A 42 -0.21 -12.65 11.37
C GLY A 42 -1.27 -12.70 10.27
N VAL A 43 -2.41 -13.36 10.49
CA VAL A 43 -3.51 -13.40 9.50
C VAL A 43 -4.20 -12.04 9.43
N ILE A 44 -4.33 -11.51 8.22
CA ILE A 44 -5.01 -10.23 7.97
C ILE A 44 -6.52 -10.44 8.13
N VAL A 45 -7.17 -9.54 8.85
CA VAL A 45 -8.62 -9.61 9.07
C VAL A 45 -9.36 -9.36 7.75
N LYS A 46 -10.22 -10.30 7.36
CA LYS A 46 -11.06 -10.20 6.16
C LYS A 46 -12.26 -9.28 6.41
N CYS A 47 -12.72 -8.62 5.35
CA CYS A 47 -13.92 -7.81 5.35
C CYS A 47 -14.84 -8.19 4.18
N TYR A 48 -15.98 -7.52 4.03
CA TYR A 48 -16.81 -7.68 2.85
C TYR A 48 -16.11 -7.10 1.62
N ASP A 49 -16.29 -7.76 0.48
CA ASP A 49 -15.69 -7.31 -0.77
C ASP A 49 -16.27 -5.95 -1.18
N GLU A 50 -15.39 -4.99 -1.32
CA GLU A 50 -15.65 -3.62 -1.76
C GLU A 50 -14.64 -3.25 -2.85
N TYR A 51 -14.87 -2.14 -3.56
CA TYR A 51 -13.97 -1.67 -4.62
C TYR A 51 -13.60 -0.21 -4.41
N TYR A 52 -12.33 0.12 -4.63
CA TYR A 52 -11.81 1.49 -4.66
C TYR A 52 -11.01 1.68 -5.94
N ASP A 53 -11.45 2.55 -6.85
CA ASP A 53 -10.82 2.78 -8.16
C ASP A 53 -10.47 1.47 -8.91
N ASP A 54 -11.46 0.56 -9.01
CA ASP A 54 -11.34 -0.79 -9.62
C ASP A 54 -10.39 -1.77 -8.87
N ILE A 55 -9.87 -1.38 -7.71
CA ILE A 55 -9.06 -2.25 -6.84
C ILE A 55 -10.00 -3.00 -5.88
N PRO A 56 -9.98 -4.35 -5.87
CA PRO A 56 -10.75 -5.12 -4.91
C PRO A 56 -10.17 -4.97 -3.50
N ILE A 57 -11.04 -4.68 -2.54
CA ILE A 57 -10.76 -4.60 -1.11
C ILE A 57 -11.52 -5.75 -0.43
N SER A 58 -10.77 -6.71 0.10
CA SER A 58 -11.32 -7.91 0.75
C SER A 58 -10.79 -8.12 2.18
N ASP A 59 -10.04 -7.14 2.70
CA ASP A 59 -9.43 -7.18 4.01
C ASP A 59 -9.21 -5.79 4.62
N GLU A 60 -9.08 -5.75 5.94
CA GLU A 60 -8.89 -4.54 6.73
C GLU A 60 -7.57 -3.82 6.41
N LEU A 61 -6.53 -4.55 6.00
CA LEU A 61 -5.26 -3.93 5.62
C LEU A 61 -5.43 -3.02 4.40
N ARG A 62 -6.14 -3.49 3.36
CA ARG A 62 -6.44 -2.67 2.18
C ARG A 62 -7.34 -1.50 2.51
N LYS A 63 -8.29 -1.65 3.45
CA LYS A 63 -9.10 -0.53 3.95
C LYS A 63 -8.24 0.56 4.56
N VAL A 64 -7.34 0.20 5.49
CA VAL A 64 -6.36 1.15 6.08
C VAL A 64 -5.56 1.88 5.01
N LEU A 65 -5.12 1.17 3.96
CA LEU A 65 -4.23 1.73 2.94
C LEU A 65 -4.94 2.63 1.92
N LEU A 66 -6.24 2.43 1.68
CA LEU A 66 -6.97 3.06 0.56
C LEU A 66 -8.16 3.92 0.99
N LEU A 67 -8.92 3.53 2.02
CA LEU A 67 -10.20 4.14 2.36
C LEU A 67 -10.04 5.16 3.49
N GLU A 68 -10.12 6.44 3.15
CA GLU A 68 -10.02 7.58 4.09
C GLU A 68 -11.13 7.56 5.16
N ASP A 69 -12.25 6.92 4.89
CA ASP A 69 -13.40 6.78 5.77
C ASP A 69 -13.44 5.45 6.55
N SER A 70 -12.39 4.61 6.45
CA SER A 70 -12.31 3.39 7.25
C SER A 70 -12.00 3.68 8.72
N ASP A 71 -12.59 2.88 9.62
CA ASP A 71 -12.39 3.00 11.08
C ASP A 71 -10.90 3.00 11.50
N HIS A 72 -10.04 2.34 10.71
CA HIS A 72 -8.62 2.19 10.97
C HIS A 72 -7.74 3.10 10.09
N TYR A 73 -8.29 4.06 9.32
CA TYR A 73 -7.48 4.93 8.48
C TYR A 73 -6.47 5.73 9.33
N ASP A 74 -6.91 6.32 10.43
CA ASP A 74 -6.08 7.23 11.21
C ASP A 74 -5.03 6.54 12.09
N ILE A 75 -4.91 5.20 12.05
CA ILE A 75 -3.80 4.51 12.72
C ILE A 75 -2.45 4.95 12.14
N PHE A 76 -2.41 5.43 10.90
CA PHE A 76 -1.26 6.13 10.30
C PHE A 76 -1.65 7.57 9.99
N SER A 77 -0.91 8.52 10.58
CA SER A 77 -1.12 9.96 10.35
C SER A 77 -0.86 10.37 8.89
N GLU A 78 -1.29 11.56 8.50
CA GLU A 78 -0.96 12.08 7.15
C GLU A 78 0.55 12.16 6.87
N SER A 79 1.36 12.45 7.89
CA SER A 79 2.83 12.44 7.77
C SER A 79 3.36 11.02 7.61
N ASP A 80 2.85 10.07 8.41
CA ASP A 80 3.21 8.64 8.32
C ASP A 80 2.95 8.11 6.90
N ARG A 81 1.79 8.46 6.33
CA ARG A 81 1.37 8.04 4.99
C ARG A 81 2.24 8.58 3.85
N LYS A 82 3.02 9.65 4.11
CA LYS A 82 3.96 10.25 3.16
C LYS A 82 5.37 9.67 3.28
N GLU A 83 5.69 8.92 4.33
CA GLU A 83 7.00 8.31 4.50
C GLU A 83 7.28 7.25 3.41
N PHE A 84 8.53 7.20 2.95
CA PHE A 84 8.98 6.29 1.90
C PHE A 84 8.74 4.83 2.28
N LEU A 85 8.98 4.48 3.55
CA LEU A 85 8.71 3.14 4.08
C LEU A 85 7.23 2.76 3.97
N PHE A 86 6.32 3.69 4.29
CA PHE A 86 4.87 3.47 4.18
C PHE A 86 4.45 3.33 2.71
N CYS A 87 4.91 4.24 1.85
CA CYS A 87 4.63 4.20 0.42
C CYS A 87 5.06 2.86 -0.20
N LEU A 88 6.25 2.37 0.13
CA LEU A 88 6.77 1.10 -0.36
C LEU A 88 5.89 -0.08 0.07
N PHE A 89 5.57 -0.14 1.37
CA PHE A 89 4.68 -1.16 1.93
C PHE A 89 3.29 -1.14 1.27
N LYS A 90 2.71 0.05 1.09
CA LYS A 90 1.43 0.24 0.41
C LYS A 90 1.47 -0.33 -1.01
N HIS A 91 2.50 0.00 -1.80
CA HIS A 91 2.62 -0.50 -3.17
C HIS A 91 2.71 -2.03 -3.22
N LEU A 92 3.40 -2.67 -2.28
CA LEU A 92 3.49 -4.13 -2.20
C LEU A 92 2.14 -4.75 -1.81
N CYS A 93 1.41 -4.16 -0.86
CA CYS A 93 0.12 -4.68 -0.42
C CYS A 93 -0.98 -4.52 -1.46
N ILE A 94 -1.04 -3.36 -2.13
CA ILE A 94 -2.03 -3.13 -3.19
C ILE A 94 -1.66 -3.92 -4.44
N GLY A 95 -0.36 -4.04 -4.72
CA GLY A 95 0.16 -4.75 -5.88
C GLY A 95 -0.14 -4.04 -7.18
N GLY A 96 -0.21 -4.82 -8.26
CA GLY A 96 -0.62 -4.35 -9.59
C GLY A 96 -1.78 -5.18 -10.14
N THR A 97 -2.04 -5.05 -11.44
CA THR A 97 -3.17 -5.72 -12.13
C THR A 97 -3.21 -7.25 -12.01
N LEU A 98 -2.12 -7.90 -11.62
CA LEU A 98 -2.03 -9.36 -11.47
C LEU A 98 -2.24 -9.86 -10.03
N CYS A 99 -2.81 -9.04 -9.13
CA CYS A 99 -3.35 -9.43 -7.83
C CYS A 99 -2.40 -10.30 -6.96
N GLN A 100 -1.35 -9.69 -6.43
CA GLN A 100 -0.38 -10.35 -5.52
C GLN A 100 -0.84 -10.23 -4.07
N PHE A 101 -2.06 -10.72 -3.77
CA PHE A 101 -2.58 -10.65 -2.41
C PHE A 101 -2.08 -11.84 -1.57
N GLU A 102 -1.58 -11.52 -0.39
CA GLU A 102 -1.29 -12.46 0.70
C GLU A 102 -2.38 -12.38 1.77
N ASP A 103 -2.67 -13.52 2.41
CA ASP A 103 -3.60 -13.61 3.55
C ASP A 103 -2.92 -13.32 4.90
N VAL A 104 -1.59 -13.24 4.90
CA VAL A 104 -0.77 -13.00 6.10
C VAL A 104 0.13 -11.79 5.91
N LEU A 105 0.36 -11.03 6.98
CA LEU A 105 1.12 -9.78 6.94
C LEU A 105 2.64 -9.99 6.74
N GLY A 106 3.18 -11.10 7.24
CA GLY A 106 4.63 -11.38 7.28
C GLY A 106 5.36 -11.19 5.95
N PRO A 107 4.93 -11.82 4.84
CA PRO A 107 5.56 -11.67 3.54
C PRO A 107 5.67 -10.20 3.08
N TYR A 108 4.63 -9.38 3.27
CA TYR A 108 4.69 -7.96 2.94
C TYR A 108 5.75 -7.21 3.75
N LEU A 109 5.86 -7.49 5.06
CA LEU A 109 6.85 -6.85 5.92
C LEU A 109 8.28 -7.25 5.52
N GLU A 110 8.53 -8.53 5.27
CA GLU A 110 9.85 -9.01 4.88
C GLU A 110 10.27 -8.47 3.50
N THR A 111 9.36 -8.46 2.52
CA THR A 111 9.63 -7.88 1.20
C THR A 111 9.84 -6.37 1.29
N THR A 112 9.03 -5.65 2.08
CA THR A 112 9.22 -4.20 2.31
C THR A 112 10.60 -3.92 2.90
N LYS A 113 10.98 -4.68 3.93
CA LYS A 113 12.28 -4.52 4.61
C LYS A 113 13.46 -4.81 3.69
N ALA A 114 13.38 -5.88 2.89
CA ALA A 114 14.42 -6.22 1.93
C ALA A 114 14.58 -5.10 0.89
N LEU A 115 13.47 -4.70 0.26
CA LEU A 115 13.48 -3.68 -0.78
C LEU A 115 13.89 -2.29 -0.26
N TYR A 116 13.44 -1.91 0.95
CA TYR A 116 13.84 -0.64 1.56
C TYR A 116 15.35 -0.58 1.77
N LYS A 117 15.98 -1.66 2.27
CA LYS A 117 17.43 -1.74 2.47
C LYS A 117 18.24 -1.70 1.18
N ASP A 118 17.67 -2.15 0.08
CA ASP A 118 18.34 -2.11 -1.22
C ASP A 118 18.29 -0.69 -1.83
N LEU A 119 17.33 0.14 -1.41
CA LEU A 119 17.10 1.49 -1.95
C LEU A 119 17.69 2.62 -1.08
N VAL A 120 17.95 2.37 0.20
CA VAL A 120 18.44 3.35 1.20
C VAL A 120 19.66 2.83 1.93
#